data_AF-A0A0Q3M3U8-F1
#
_entry.id   AF-A0A0Q3M3U8-F1
#
_cell.length_a   1.000
_cell.length_b   1.000
_cell.length_c   1.000
_cell.angle_alpha   90.00
_cell.angle_beta   90.00
_cell.angle_gamma   90.00
#
_symmetry.space_group_name_H-M   'P 1'
#
loop_
_entity.id
_entity.type
_entity.pdbx_description
1 polymer ?
#
loop_
_entity_poly.entity_id
_entity_poly.type
_entity_poly.pdbx_seq_one_letter_code
_entity_poly.pdbx_strand_id
1 'polypeptide(L)'
;MLLKSAYKIYGWMLSGFGVAANCCHRSDHESAGSKMKMAVFVVLLISLLSGIPSEALNVRGHLLKSKTFRSPAFSLGPGSVSNKYYHDIDFPRGHIALKSFDAEVVDEDGVPIPLHETYLHHWVAEPYYALKNIGEADEKKAPAMMARNDGVCKTTLGQYFGLGSETRHTATWVPDPYGIESGNPKKVPEGYEEKWMLNIHAIDTRGVADKPSCTECKCDFYNVTVDEYGRTISKNYTGGLYCCYDQTQCQLKEGFNGEVRKLFLQYTVTWLDWTDAVLPVKIYIFDVTDTAMLDGNADHSCKVEYQVEECSPEERANNVCTHVKTAKAVLPRGGDIVFGVAHQHSGGSGASLHGQDGRLLCESLPTYGTGKEAGNEANYIVGMSTCYPKPGSVKVSDGEVLTQVSNYSSDRQHTGVMGLFYILVAEPQQQTAPEPALCFSFPVPWCLPAWMSSNM
;
A
#
# COMPACT_ATOMS: atom_id res chain seq x y z
N MET A 1 33.91 12.65 53.03
CA MET A 1 35.35 12.28 53.05
C MET A 1 35.78 11.97 51.61
N LEU A 2 36.87 12.51 51.04
CA LEU A 2 38.30 12.46 51.43
C LEU A 2 38.83 11.01 51.33
N LEU A 3 39.90 10.65 50.59
CA LEU A 3 40.83 11.37 49.68
C LEU A 3 41.38 10.36 48.62
N LYS A 4 41.69 10.72 47.36
CA LYS A 4 43.04 10.87 46.71
C LYS A 4 44.05 9.72 46.92
N SER A 5 44.99 9.39 46.02
CA SER A 5 45.51 9.92 44.72
C SER A 5 46.50 8.87 44.14
N ALA A 6 47.16 8.97 42.97
CA ALA A 6 46.98 9.58 41.63
C ALA A 6 48.36 9.49 40.89
N TYR A 7 48.43 9.67 39.56
CA TYR A 7 49.63 10.27 38.90
C TYR A 7 49.33 10.87 37.50
N LYS A 8 50.22 11.75 37.01
CA LYS A 8 50.16 12.62 35.80
C LYS A 8 51.57 12.62 35.12
N ILE A 9 51.94 13.24 33.99
CA ILE A 9 51.37 14.19 32.96
C ILE A 9 52.32 14.06 31.71
N TYR A 10 52.15 14.52 30.45
CA TYR A 10 51.23 15.31 29.59
C TYR A 10 51.20 14.59 28.19
N GLY A 11 50.76 15.09 27.02
CA GLY A 11 50.14 16.35 26.58
C GLY A 11 50.91 17.12 25.46
N TRP A 12 50.18 17.77 24.55
CA TRP A 12 50.60 18.72 23.49
C TRP A 12 51.39 18.18 22.26
N MET A 13 51.42 18.83 21.07
CA MET A 13 50.38 19.56 20.28
C MET A 13 50.94 19.91 18.86
N LEU A 14 50.08 20.45 17.97
CA LEU A 14 50.33 21.27 16.77
C LEU A 14 50.48 20.60 15.38
N SER A 15 50.23 21.43 14.37
CA SER A 15 50.02 21.13 12.95
C SER A 15 50.94 21.97 12.04
N GLY A 16 51.07 21.61 10.76
CA GLY A 16 51.79 22.42 9.77
C GLY A 16 51.58 21.96 8.32
N PHE A 17 51.31 22.91 7.42
CA PHE A 17 51.28 22.71 5.97
C PHE A 17 52.68 22.88 5.35
N GLY A 18 52.94 22.24 4.19
CA GLY A 18 54.13 22.50 3.39
C GLY A 18 54.12 21.74 2.06
N VAL A 19 54.31 22.45 0.93
CA VAL A 19 54.36 21.87 -0.43
C VAL A 19 55.68 22.27 -1.09
N ALA A 20 56.44 21.29 -1.59
CA ALA A 20 57.46 21.45 -2.63
C ALA A 20 57.83 20.07 -3.20
N ALA A 21 58.33 20.03 -4.43
CA ALA A 21 58.79 18.79 -5.09
C ALA A 21 60.22 18.93 -5.61
N ASN A 22 60.98 17.84 -5.65
CA ASN A 22 61.57 17.37 -6.91
C ASN A 22 62.15 15.94 -6.86
N CYS A 23 62.47 15.39 -8.04
CA CYS A 23 62.89 14.02 -8.29
C CYS A 23 64.32 13.67 -7.82
N CYS A 24 64.58 12.40 -7.46
CA CYS A 24 65.39 11.51 -8.32
C CYS A 24 65.34 10.01 -7.90
N HIS A 25 65.74 9.13 -8.83
CA HIS A 25 65.65 7.66 -8.76
C HIS A 25 66.21 6.96 -7.50
N ARG A 26 65.55 5.83 -7.11
CA ARG A 26 66.23 4.51 -7.16
C ARG A 26 65.27 3.30 -7.29
N SER A 27 65.43 2.56 -8.39
CA SER A 27 65.18 1.12 -8.62
C SER A 27 63.96 0.40 -8.01
N ASP A 28 63.05 -0.04 -8.88
CA ASP A 28 62.15 -1.18 -8.63
C ASP A 28 62.91 -2.50 -8.44
N HIS A 29 62.41 -3.40 -7.58
CA HIS A 29 62.40 -4.86 -7.82
C HIS A 29 61.57 -5.62 -6.75
N GLU A 30 60.24 -5.75 -6.93
CA GLU A 30 59.47 -6.94 -6.50
C GLU A 30 57.96 -6.90 -6.89
N SER A 31 57.25 -8.01 -6.65
CA SER A 31 55.77 -8.14 -6.73
C SER A 31 55.08 -8.12 -8.11
N ALA A 32 55.73 -8.66 -9.15
CA ALA A 32 55.02 -9.10 -10.36
C ALA A 32 54.08 -10.31 -10.08
N GLY A 33 54.52 -11.24 -9.22
CA GLY A 33 53.81 -12.50 -8.96
C GLY A 33 52.52 -12.39 -8.14
N SER A 34 52.30 -11.27 -7.41
CA SER A 34 51.08 -11.06 -6.64
C SER A 34 49.92 -10.57 -7.52
N LYS A 35 50.17 -9.54 -8.35
CA LYS A 35 49.18 -8.95 -9.26
C LYS A 35 48.60 -9.98 -10.24
N MET A 36 49.44 -10.88 -10.77
CA MET A 36 49.00 -11.95 -11.67
C MET A 36 47.97 -12.88 -11.03
N LYS A 37 48.18 -13.29 -9.77
CA LYS A 37 47.26 -14.18 -9.04
C LYS A 37 45.92 -13.50 -8.74
N MET A 38 45.96 -12.21 -8.38
CA MET A 38 44.75 -11.44 -8.09
C MET A 38 43.89 -11.22 -9.36
N ALA A 39 44.53 -10.91 -10.49
CA ALA A 39 43.84 -10.77 -11.78
C ALA A 39 43.17 -12.07 -12.23
N VAL A 40 43.87 -13.21 -12.12
CA VAL A 40 43.30 -14.53 -12.44
C VAL A 40 42.10 -14.87 -11.55
N PHE A 41 42.14 -14.54 -10.26
CA PHE A 41 41.00 -14.75 -9.35
C PHE A 41 39.78 -13.90 -9.72
N VAL A 42 39.97 -12.63 -10.10
CA VAL A 42 38.88 -11.75 -10.55
C VAL A 42 38.26 -12.26 -11.85
N VAL A 43 39.07 -12.68 -12.82
CA VAL A 43 38.57 -13.27 -14.08
C VAL A 43 37.82 -14.58 -13.83
N LEU A 44 38.27 -15.42 -12.89
CA LEU A 44 37.54 -16.63 -12.49
C LEU A 44 36.20 -16.32 -11.79
N LEU A 45 36.13 -15.31 -10.92
CA LEU A 45 34.85 -14.89 -10.33
C LEU A 45 33.86 -14.38 -11.40
N ILE A 46 34.33 -13.60 -12.37
CA ILE A 46 33.49 -13.12 -13.48
C ILE A 46 32.98 -14.30 -14.32
N SER A 47 33.86 -15.26 -14.66
CA SER A 47 33.48 -16.49 -15.39
C SER A 47 32.46 -17.36 -14.63
N LEU A 48 32.53 -17.38 -13.29
CA LEU A 48 31.59 -18.13 -12.43
C LEU A 48 30.22 -17.43 -12.29
N LEU A 49 30.15 -16.11 -12.49
CA LEU A 49 28.89 -15.36 -12.50
C LEU A 49 28.13 -15.46 -13.83
N SER A 50 28.83 -15.70 -14.95
CA SER A 50 28.23 -15.95 -16.27
C SER A 50 27.59 -17.34 -16.46
N GLY A 51 27.37 -18.09 -15.37
CA GLY A 51 26.96 -19.51 -15.40
C GLY A 51 25.56 -19.83 -14.85
N ILE A 52 24.72 -18.83 -14.53
CA ILE A 52 23.34 -19.08 -14.08
C ILE A 52 22.51 -19.62 -15.27
N PRO A 53 21.78 -20.75 -15.14
CA PRO A 53 20.89 -21.22 -16.19
C PRO A 53 19.83 -20.15 -16.52
N SER A 54 19.78 -19.72 -17.79
CA SER A 54 18.85 -18.68 -18.27
C SER A 54 17.37 -19.13 -18.31
N GLU A 55 17.05 -20.31 -17.78
CA GLU A 55 15.68 -20.85 -17.71
C GLU A 55 14.77 -19.98 -16.83
N ALA A 56 15.29 -19.38 -15.76
CA ALA A 56 14.57 -18.38 -14.95
C ALA A 56 14.32 -17.04 -15.67
N LEU A 57 14.99 -16.79 -16.81
CA LEU A 57 14.79 -15.63 -17.68
C LEU A 57 14.04 -15.98 -18.97
N ASN A 58 13.57 -17.23 -19.11
CA ASN A 58 12.97 -17.74 -20.35
C ASN A 58 11.44 -17.81 -20.33
N VAL A 59 10.79 -17.11 -19.39
CA VAL A 59 9.36 -16.75 -19.50
C VAL A 59 9.19 -15.64 -20.55
N ARG A 60 9.48 -15.98 -21.81
CA ARG A 60 9.29 -15.11 -22.97
C ARG A 60 7.80 -15.04 -23.32
N GLY A 61 7.21 -13.85 -23.34
CA GLY A 61 5.96 -13.64 -24.07
C GLY A 61 5.23 -12.36 -23.74
N HIS A 62 4.85 -12.17 -22.47
CA HIS A 62 4.05 -11.03 -22.07
C HIS A 62 4.96 -9.85 -21.73
N LEU A 63 4.98 -8.88 -22.66
CA LEU A 63 5.71 -7.63 -22.46
C LEU A 63 5.08 -6.90 -21.27
N LEU A 64 5.83 -6.69 -20.19
CA LEU A 64 5.38 -5.92 -19.04
C LEU A 64 5.13 -4.48 -19.50
N LYS A 65 3.86 -4.06 -19.48
CA LYS A 65 3.43 -2.72 -19.88
C LYS A 65 3.42 -1.85 -18.64
N SER A 66 3.90 -0.62 -18.78
CA SER A 66 3.79 0.39 -17.74
C SER A 66 3.52 1.74 -18.40
N LYS A 67 2.69 2.57 -17.76
CA LYS A 67 2.37 3.92 -18.22
C LYS A 67 2.05 4.80 -17.02
N THR A 68 2.64 5.99 -17.02
CA THR A 68 2.29 7.08 -16.11
C THR A 68 1.13 7.90 -16.68
N PHE A 69 0.21 8.26 -15.81
CA PHE A 69 -0.99 9.05 -16.05
C PHE A 69 -1.10 10.14 -14.96
N ARG A 70 -2.09 11.02 -15.11
CA ARG A 70 -2.31 12.15 -14.21
C ARG A 70 -3.81 12.35 -14.00
N SER A 71 -4.23 12.61 -12.77
CA SER A 71 -5.62 12.98 -12.48
C SER A 71 -5.99 14.30 -13.17
N PRO A 72 -7.27 14.68 -13.26
CA PRO A 72 -7.62 16.08 -13.39
C PRO A 72 -7.07 16.88 -12.20
N ALA A 73 -6.87 18.18 -12.38
CA ALA A 73 -6.33 19.04 -11.32
C ALA A 73 -7.30 19.19 -10.14
N PHE A 74 -6.77 19.29 -8.94
CA PHE A 74 -7.44 19.83 -7.76
C PHE A 74 -6.69 21.07 -7.25
N SER A 75 -7.38 21.90 -6.48
CA SER A 75 -6.82 23.15 -5.96
C SER A 75 -6.86 23.15 -4.43
N LEU A 76 -5.75 23.53 -3.81
CA LEU A 76 -5.60 23.59 -2.35
C LEU A 76 -4.99 24.93 -1.92
N GLY A 77 -5.74 25.68 -1.11
CA GLY A 77 -5.22 26.80 -0.31
C GLY A 77 -4.83 26.35 1.10
N PRO A 78 -4.09 27.17 1.87
CA PRO A 78 -3.68 26.87 3.23
C PRO A 78 -4.83 26.35 4.11
N GLY A 79 -4.62 25.22 4.80
CA GLY A 79 -5.61 24.58 5.67
C GLY A 79 -6.76 23.87 4.96
N SER A 80 -6.99 24.09 3.66
CA SER A 80 -8.17 23.55 2.96
C SER A 80 -8.06 22.04 2.71
N VAL A 81 -9.23 21.41 2.58
CA VAL A 81 -9.39 20.00 2.26
C VAL A 81 -9.99 19.85 0.86
N SER A 82 -9.41 18.94 0.09
CA SER A 82 -9.91 18.51 -1.21
C SER A 82 -10.17 17.01 -1.15
N ASN A 83 -11.44 16.59 -1.17
CA ASN A 83 -11.86 15.19 -1.29
C ASN A 83 -12.65 15.04 -2.60
N LYS A 84 -12.00 14.53 -3.65
CA LYS A 84 -12.54 14.49 -5.02
C LYS A 84 -12.66 13.07 -5.54
N TYR A 85 -13.74 12.81 -6.26
CA TYR A 85 -13.99 11.56 -6.97
C TYR A 85 -13.93 11.82 -8.48
N TYR A 86 -12.97 11.17 -9.15
CA TYR A 86 -12.77 11.27 -10.59
C TYR A 86 -13.22 9.97 -11.26
N HIS A 87 -14.18 10.07 -12.16
CA HIS A 87 -14.76 8.95 -12.89
C HIS A 87 -14.14 8.82 -14.29
N ASP A 88 -14.19 7.60 -14.85
CA ASP A 88 -13.61 7.20 -16.14
C ASP A 88 -12.16 7.66 -16.35
N ILE A 89 -11.31 7.44 -15.35
CA ILE A 89 -9.93 7.91 -15.38
C ILE A 89 -9.11 7.29 -16.52
N ASP A 90 -8.04 7.99 -16.89
CA ASP A 90 -7.05 7.53 -17.84
C ASP A 90 -6.32 6.28 -17.29
N PHE A 91 -6.76 5.10 -17.73
CA PHE A 91 -6.36 3.79 -17.17
C PHE A 91 -6.17 2.76 -18.29
N PRO A 92 -5.28 1.75 -18.15
CA PRO A 92 -5.17 0.66 -19.11
C PRO A 92 -6.53 -0.03 -19.37
N ARG A 93 -6.84 -0.32 -20.64
CA ARG A 93 -8.12 -0.94 -21.05
C ARG A 93 -7.87 -2.26 -21.80
N GLY A 94 -8.88 -3.12 -21.80
CA GLY A 94 -8.79 -4.51 -22.27
C GLY A 94 -8.77 -5.49 -21.10
N HIS A 95 -8.75 -6.79 -21.40
CA HIS A 95 -8.62 -7.83 -20.36
C HIS A 95 -7.15 -7.92 -19.94
N ILE A 96 -6.86 -7.51 -18.71
CA ILE A 96 -5.49 -7.27 -18.21
C ILE A 96 -5.28 -7.85 -16.82
N ALA A 97 -4.01 -8.14 -16.53
CA ALA A 97 -3.51 -8.50 -15.21
C ALA A 97 -2.73 -7.31 -14.64
N LEU A 98 -3.29 -6.63 -13.64
CA LEU A 98 -2.63 -5.52 -12.95
C LEU A 98 -1.53 -6.07 -12.03
N LYS A 99 -0.37 -5.40 -12.07
CA LYS A 99 0.89 -5.80 -11.44
C LYS A 99 1.42 -4.75 -10.45
N SER A 100 1.21 -3.46 -10.69
CA SER A 100 1.41 -2.38 -9.70
C SER A 100 0.50 -1.19 -9.99
N PHE A 101 0.23 -0.38 -8.96
CA PHE A 101 -0.42 0.93 -9.09
C PHE A 101 0.25 1.83 -8.05
N ASP A 102 1.15 2.69 -8.50
CA ASP A 102 2.02 3.51 -7.66
C ASP A 102 1.70 4.99 -7.91
N ALA A 103 1.41 5.77 -6.85
CA ALA A 103 0.85 7.11 -6.98
C ALA A 103 1.46 8.15 -6.02
N GLU A 104 1.46 9.41 -6.47
CA GLU A 104 2.12 10.55 -5.84
C GLU A 104 1.35 11.86 -6.07
N VAL A 105 1.34 12.77 -5.09
CA VAL A 105 0.80 14.14 -5.26
C VAL A 105 1.90 15.06 -5.79
N VAL A 106 1.65 15.68 -6.94
CA VAL A 106 2.62 16.53 -7.65
C VAL A 106 2.10 17.94 -7.95
N ASP A 107 3.02 18.90 -8.05
CA ASP A 107 2.76 20.23 -8.63
C ASP A 107 2.58 20.19 -10.15
N GLU A 108 2.38 21.35 -10.78
CA GLU A 108 2.16 21.48 -12.23
C GLU A 108 3.29 20.87 -13.07
N ASP A 109 4.54 21.07 -12.68
CA ASP A 109 5.74 20.55 -13.36
C ASP A 109 6.01 19.05 -13.10
N GLY A 110 5.30 18.44 -12.15
CA GLY A 110 5.39 17.02 -11.83
C GLY A 110 6.30 16.69 -10.65
N VAL A 111 6.67 17.69 -9.84
CA VAL A 111 7.52 17.54 -8.65
C VAL A 111 6.67 17.04 -7.46
N PRO A 112 7.07 15.96 -6.76
CA PRO A 112 6.38 15.46 -5.57
C PRO A 112 6.29 16.49 -4.44
N ILE A 113 5.10 16.65 -3.86
CA ILE A 113 4.83 17.59 -2.76
C ILE A 113 5.10 16.93 -1.41
N PRO A 114 5.86 17.55 -0.49
CA PRO A 114 6.03 17.00 0.85
C PRO A 114 4.72 16.92 1.65
N LEU A 115 4.52 15.84 2.42
CA LEU A 115 3.38 15.59 3.31
C LEU A 115 3.22 16.66 4.39
N HIS A 116 4.35 17.29 4.75
CA HIS A 116 4.38 18.43 5.66
C HIS A 116 3.97 19.75 4.99
N GLU A 117 3.56 19.74 3.72
CA GLU A 117 2.90 20.86 3.03
C GLU A 117 1.51 20.45 2.53
N THR A 118 1.40 19.32 1.82
CA THR A 118 0.11 18.73 1.44
C THR A 118 0.10 17.27 1.88
N TYR A 119 -0.66 16.96 2.92
CA TYR A 119 -0.84 15.61 3.41
C TYR A 119 -1.84 14.87 2.52
N LEU A 120 -1.36 13.88 1.77
CA LEU A 120 -2.20 12.91 1.08
C LEU A 120 -2.79 11.98 2.16
N HIS A 121 -4.00 12.28 2.64
CA HIS A 121 -4.65 11.49 3.67
C HIS A 121 -5.03 10.11 3.11
N HIS A 122 -5.65 10.08 1.92
CA HIS A 122 -5.84 8.84 1.18
C HIS A 122 -5.98 9.09 -0.32
N TRP A 123 -5.67 8.07 -1.10
CA TRP A 123 -6.14 7.91 -2.47
C TRP A 123 -6.69 6.50 -2.60
N VAL A 124 -7.70 6.31 -3.45
CA VAL A 124 -8.39 5.03 -3.65
C VAL A 124 -8.69 4.86 -5.12
N ALA A 125 -8.31 3.71 -5.70
CA ALA A 125 -8.65 3.33 -7.06
C ALA A 125 -9.54 2.07 -7.07
N GLU A 126 -10.68 2.16 -7.75
CA GLU A 126 -11.70 1.12 -7.76
C GLU A 126 -12.39 1.02 -9.14
N PRO A 127 -12.57 -0.21 -9.69
CA PRO A 127 -13.35 -0.42 -10.90
C PRO A 127 -14.86 -0.27 -10.64
N TYR A 128 -15.61 0.15 -11.65
CA TYR A 128 -17.06 0.19 -11.64
C TYR A 128 -17.64 -0.10 -13.02
N TYR A 129 -18.86 -0.61 -13.04
CA TYR A 129 -19.61 -0.85 -14.28
C TYR A 129 -20.49 0.36 -14.60
N ALA A 130 -20.29 0.93 -15.79
CA ALA A 130 -21.07 2.03 -16.35
C ALA A 130 -21.92 1.56 -17.53
N LEU A 131 -23.09 2.15 -17.74
CA LEU A 131 -23.94 1.84 -18.90
C LEU A 131 -23.33 2.38 -20.20
N LYS A 132 -23.33 1.56 -21.26
CA LYS A 132 -22.88 1.96 -22.59
C LYS A 132 -23.83 2.95 -23.26
N ASN A 133 -23.27 3.84 -24.07
CA ASN A 133 -23.99 4.72 -25.00
C ASN A 133 -24.99 5.72 -24.39
N ILE A 134 -24.87 6.04 -23.10
CA ILE A 134 -25.60 7.16 -22.48
C ILE A 134 -24.79 8.46 -22.62
N GLY A 135 -25.47 9.62 -22.69
CA GLY A 135 -24.80 10.92 -22.75
C GLY A 135 -24.32 11.39 -21.37
N GLU A 136 -23.32 12.27 -21.33
CA GLU A 136 -22.70 12.80 -20.08
C GLU A 136 -23.72 13.33 -19.06
N ALA A 137 -24.83 13.92 -19.54
CA ALA A 137 -25.89 14.47 -18.71
C ALA A 137 -26.76 13.40 -18.01
N ASP A 138 -26.71 12.16 -18.47
CA ASP A 138 -27.43 11.01 -17.91
C ASP A 138 -26.48 10.00 -17.26
N GLU A 139 -25.20 9.96 -17.64
CA GLU A 139 -24.16 9.21 -16.90
C GLU A 139 -24.04 9.69 -15.45
N LYS A 140 -24.24 11.00 -15.20
CA LYS A 140 -24.32 11.59 -13.84
C LYS A 140 -25.60 11.27 -13.07
N LYS A 141 -26.55 10.54 -13.67
CA LYS A 141 -27.84 10.11 -13.06
C LYS A 141 -27.98 8.59 -12.99
N ALA A 142 -27.27 7.86 -13.83
CA ALA A 142 -27.25 6.41 -13.83
C ALA A 142 -26.52 5.90 -12.57
N PRO A 143 -27.07 4.93 -11.81
CA PRO A 143 -26.36 4.34 -10.69
C PRO A 143 -25.19 3.49 -11.22
N ALA A 144 -23.97 3.98 -11.02
CA ALA A 144 -22.75 3.21 -11.26
C ALA A 144 -22.69 2.00 -10.31
N MET A 145 -22.41 0.81 -10.84
CA MET A 145 -22.29 -0.40 -10.03
C MET A 145 -20.82 -0.66 -9.71
N MET A 146 -20.39 -0.30 -8.51
CA MET A 146 -19.01 -0.49 -8.06
C MET A 146 -18.63 -1.97 -8.08
N ALA A 147 -17.52 -2.30 -8.73
CA ALA A 147 -16.99 -3.66 -8.82
C ALA A 147 -16.12 -3.94 -7.58
N ARG A 148 -16.78 -4.04 -6.42
CA ARG A 148 -16.17 -4.21 -5.10
C ARG A 148 -15.21 -5.42 -5.05
N ASN A 149 -14.16 -5.31 -4.23
CA ASN A 149 -13.30 -6.44 -3.88
C ASN A 149 -14.05 -7.59 -3.15
N ASP A 150 -13.37 -8.70 -2.90
CA ASP A 150 -13.94 -9.90 -2.29
C ASP A 150 -13.95 -9.87 -0.74
N GLY A 151 -13.49 -8.78 -0.14
CA GLY A 151 -13.32 -8.56 1.30
C GLY A 151 -14.60 -8.63 2.13
N VAL A 152 -14.42 -8.84 3.43
CA VAL A 152 -15.52 -8.72 4.43
C VAL A 152 -16.02 -7.29 4.55
N CYS A 153 -15.11 -6.30 4.49
CA CYS A 153 -15.44 -4.88 4.56
C CYS A 153 -15.78 -4.23 3.21
N LYS A 154 -15.98 -5.01 2.14
CA LYS A 154 -16.09 -4.51 0.74
C LYS A 154 -17.21 -3.50 0.46
N THR A 155 -18.14 -3.32 1.39
CA THR A 155 -19.19 -2.29 1.33
C THR A 155 -18.64 -0.89 1.61
N THR A 156 -17.69 -0.76 2.55
CA THR A 156 -17.01 0.50 2.92
C THR A 156 -15.60 0.58 2.33
N LEU A 157 -14.83 -0.52 2.40
CA LEU A 157 -13.48 -0.68 1.88
C LEU A 157 -13.49 -1.56 0.62
N GLY A 158 -14.12 -1.05 -0.44
CA GLY A 158 -14.35 -1.75 -1.70
C GLY A 158 -13.15 -1.75 -2.67
N GLN A 159 -12.14 -0.94 -2.42
CA GLN A 159 -11.09 -0.58 -3.37
C GLN A 159 -10.18 -1.73 -3.80
N TYR A 160 -9.50 -1.54 -4.93
CA TYR A 160 -8.50 -2.47 -5.45
C TYR A 160 -7.07 -2.02 -5.12
N PHE A 161 -6.82 -0.70 -5.17
CA PHE A 161 -5.55 -0.07 -4.82
C PHE A 161 -5.78 1.24 -4.06
N GLY A 162 -4.74 1.74 -3.41
CA GLY A 162 -4.76 3.00 -2.68
C GLY A 162 -5.21 2.85 -1.22
N LEU A 163 -4.39 3.44 -0.33
CA LEU A 163 -4.59 3.47 1.13
C LEU A 163 -4.23 4.88 1.64
N GLY A 164 -2.97 5.18 1.99
CA GLY A 164 -2.57 6.51 2.50
C GLY A 164 -1.25 7.06 1.97
N SER A 165 -0.62 7.95 2.74
CA SER A 165 0.65 8.60 2.41
C SER A 165 1.86 7.66 2.37
N GLU A 166 1.72 6.46 2.93
CA GLU A 166 2.75 5.43 2.97
C GLU A 166 3.05 4.80 1.60
N THR A 167 2.25 5.06 0.56
CA THR A 167 2.42 4.37 -0.74
C THR A 167 3.73 4.69 -1.47
N ARG A 168 4.52 5.66 -0.99
CA ARG A 168 5.83 6.04 -1.58
C ARG A 168 6.91 4.98 -1.44
N HIS A 169 7.02 4.35 -0.26
CA HIS A 169 7.99 3.27 0.00
C HIS A 169 7.33 1.93 0.34
N THR A 170 6.01 1.82 0.13
CA THR A 170 5.27 0.56 0.24
C THR A 170 5.25 -0.13 -1.12
N ALA A 171 5.81 -1.34 -1.20
CA ALA A 171 5.85 -2.06 -2.48
C ALA A 171 4.47 -2.63 -2.82
N THR A 172 3.86 -2.15 -3.92
CA THR A 172 2.52 -2.55 -4.41
C THR A 172 2.50 -3.73 -5.38
N TRP A 173 3.67 -4.34 -5.65
CA TRP A 173 3.87 -5.33 -6.70
C TRP A 173 3.10 -6.63 -6.45
N VAL A 174 2.36 -7.11 -7.45
CA VAL A 174 1.77 -8.46 -7.46
C VAL A 174 2.81 -9.45 -7.98
N PRO A 175 3.29 -10.44 -7.21
CA PRO A 175 4.32 -11.38 -7.66
C PRO A 175 3.84 -12.24 -8.84
N ASP A 176 4.76 -12.76 -9.66
CA ASP A 176 4.42 -13.73 -10.71
C ASP A 176 4.18 -15.14 -10.11
N PRO A 177 3.30 -15.96 -10.71
CA PRO A 177 2.50 -15.74 -11.93
C PRO A 177 1.16 -15.01 -11.69
N TYR A 178 1.01 -14.33 -10.55
CA TYR A 178 -0.27 -13.79 -10.10
C TYR A 178 -0.61 -12.43 -10.73
N GLY A 179 -1.90 -12.09 -10.78
CA GLY A 179 -2.37 -10.79 -11.27
C GLY A 179 -3.76 -10.43 -10.76
N ILE A 180 -3.97 -9.14 -10.45
CA ILE A 180 -5.29 -8.61 -10.15
C ILE A 180 -6.02 -8.43 -11.50
N GLU A 181 -7.11 -9.15 -11.70
CA GLU A 181 -7.84 -9.19 -12.96
C GLU A 181 -8.73 -7.96 -13.16
N SER A 182 -8.64 -7.32 -14.32
CA SER A 182 -9.47 -6.19 -14.74
C SER A 182 -9.88 -6.34 -16.22
N GLY A 183 -11.05 -5.81 -16.57
CA GLY A 183 -11.56 -5.75 -17.94
C GLY A 183 -11.99 -7.09 -18.56
N ASN A 184 -12.26 -8.13 -17.74
CA ASN A 184 -12.71 -9.44 -18.22
C ASN A 184 -14.14 -9.34 -18.82
N PRO A 185 -14.34 -9.56 -20.13
CA PRO A 185 -15.65 -9.39 -20.77
C PRO A 185 -16.73 -10.38 -20.31
N LYS A 186 -16.35 -11.45 -19.58
CA LYS A 186 -17.29 -12.42 -18.98
C LYS A 186 -17.79 -12.00 -17.59
N LYS A 187 -17.14 -11.01 -16.95
CA LYS A 187 -17.52 -10.45 -15.64
C LYS A 187 -18.35 -9.17 -15.76
N VAL A 188 -18.13 -8.39 -16.83
CA VAL A 188 -18.91 -7.18 -17.14
C VAL A 188 -20.35 -7.55 -17.49
N PRO A 189 -21.38 -7.02 -16.80
CA PRO A 189 -22.78 -7.32 -17.11
C PRO A 189 -23.26 -6.78 -18.47
N GLU A 190 -24.31 -7.39 -19.02
CA GLU A 190 -24.86 -6.99 -20.32
C GLU A 190 -25.35 -5.53 -20.31
N GLY A 191 -24.97 -4.78 -21.35
CA GLY A 191 -25.23 -3.34 -21.46
C GLY A 191 -24.19 -2.43 -20.77
N TYR A 192 -23.28 -2.99 -19.96
CA TYR A 192 -22.26 -2.22 -19.23
C TYR A 192 -20.85 -2.32 -19.82
N GLU A 193 -19.96 -1.44 -19.41
CA GLU A 193 -18.50 -1.49 -19.56
C GLU A 193 -17.79 -1.24 -18.21
N GLU A 194 -16.56 -1.76 -18.06
CA GLU A 194 -15.72 -1.49 -16.90
C GLU A 194 -14.96 -0.16 -17.09
N LYS A 195 -15.16 0.75 -16.14
CA LYS A 195 -14.45 2.03 -16.00
C LYS A 195 -13.76 2.06 -14.63
N TRP A 196 -12.81 2.99 -14.45
CA TRP A 196 -12.08 3.13 -13.18
C TRP A 196 -12.36 4.49 -12.54
N MET A 197 -12.58 4.48 -11.23
CA MET A 197 -12.79 5.64 -10.39
C MET A 197 -11.56 5.85 -9.50
N LEU A 198 -11.14 7.11 -9.35
CA LEU A 198 -10.06 7.54 -8.47
C LEU A 198 -10.59 8.56 -7.47
N ASN A 199 -10.60 8.19 -6.19
CA ASN A 199 -10.78 9.13 -5.09
C ASN A 199 -9.42 9.68 -4.63
N ILE A 200 -9.37 10.98 -4.34
CA ILE A 200 -8.19 11.67 -3.80
C ILE A 200 -8.65 12.57 -2.65
N HIS A 201 -8.18 12.28 -1.44
CA HIS A 201 -8.35 13.11 -0.25
C HIS A 201 -7.00 13.67 0.21
N ALA A 202 -6.84 14.99 0.05
CA ALA A 202 -5.62 15.71 0.40
C ALA A 202 -5.93 16.97 1.23
N ILE A 203 -5.07 17.24 2.21
CA ILE A 203 -5.19 18.32 3.20
C ILE A 203 -3.97 19.23 3.10
N ASP A 204 -4.17 20.53 2.92
CA ASP A 204 -3.10 21.51 2.94
C ASP A 204 -2.69 21.83 4.39
N THR A 205 -1.47 21.47 4.79
CA THR A 205 -0.95 21.71 6.15
C THR A 205 -0.03 22.94 6.22
N ARG A 206 0.01 23.78 5.18
CA ARG A 206 0.74 25.06 5.22
C ARG A 206 -0.03 26.04 6.11
N GLY A 207 0.66 26.67 7.05
CA GLY A 207 0.09 27.73 7.89
C GLY A 207 -0.91 27.31 8.98
N VAL A 208 -1.33 26.04 9.03
CA VAL A 208 -2.28 25.54 10.04
C VAL A 208 -1.76 25.70 11.47
N ALA A 209 -2.67 25.84 12.43
CA ALA A 209 -2.37 26.01 13.85
C ALA A 209 -1.57 24.82 14.41
N ASP A 210 -2.13 23.61 14.30
CA ASP A 210 -1.49 22.34 14.68
C ASP A 210 -1.63 21.32 13.54
N LYS A 211 -0.53 20.67 13.14
CA LYS A 211 -0.55 19.73 12.00
C LYS A 211 -1.20 18.38 12.34
N PRO A 212 -0.81 17.68 13.43
CA PRO A 212 -1.47 16.46 13.87
C PRO A 212 -2.99 16.60 13.92
N SER A 213 -3.51 17.67 14.51
CA SER A 213 -4.96 17.88 14.64
C SER A 213 -5.67 18.06 13.29
N CYS A 214 -5.02 18.64 12.28
CA CYS A 214 -5.54 18.67 10.91
C CYS A 214 -5.50 17.29 10.25
N THR A 215 -4.37 16.56 10.35
CA THR A 215 -4.17 15.26 9.68
C THR A 215 -4.93 14.11 10.34
N GLU A 216 -5.31 14.27 11.62
CA GLU A 216 -6.19 13.39 12.39
C GLU A 216 -7.65 13.87 12.40
N CYS A 217 -7.96 14.87 11.56
CA CYS A 217 -9.31 15.37 11.31
C CYS A 217 -10.11 15.82 12.54
N LYS A 218 -9.47 16.47 13.53
CA LYS A 218 -10.11 16.89 14.79
C LYS A 218 -11.17 17.97 14.56
N CYS A 219 -12.41 17.67 14.94
CA CYS A 219 -13.60 18.46 14.56
C CYS A 219 -13.53 19.92 15.02
N ASP A 220 -12.98 20.18 16.21
CA ASP A 220 -12.76 21.53 16.75
C ASP A 220 -11.80 22.36 15.89
N PHE A 221 -10.80 21.73 15.25
CA PHE A 221 -9.87 22.40 14.36
C PHE A 221 -10.46 22.70 12.97
N TYR A 222 -11.52 22.01 12.57
CA TYR A 222 -12.28 22.30 11.34
C TYR A 222 -13.52 23.17 11.61
N ASN A 223 -13.88 23.39 12.88
CA ASN A 223 -15.05 24.16 13.33
C ASN A 223 -16.38 23.66 12.70
N VAL A 224 -16.53 22.34 12.58
CA VAL A 224 -17.69 21.67 11.97
C VAL A 224 -18.55 20.97 13.02
N THR A 225 -19.88 21.01 12.83
CA THR A 225 -20.88 20.35 13.69
C THR A 225 -21.90 19.50 12.92
N VAL A 226 -21.79 19.49 11.59
CA VAL A 226 -22.55 18.65 10.64
C VAL A 226 -21.57 18.04 9.65
N ASP A 227 -21.85 16.83 9.17
CA ASP A 227 -21.03 16.13 8.17
C ASP A 227 -21.41 16.51 6.72
N GLU A 228 -20.73 15.90 5.74
CA GLU A 228 -20.97 16.13 4.30
C GLU A 228 -22.40 15.80 3.82
N TYR A 229 -23.15 15.00 4.60
CA TYR A 229 -24.55 14.65 4.34
C TYR A 229 -25.53 15.57 5.11
N GLY A 230 -25.03 16.58 5.81
CA GLY A 230 -25.82 17.50 6.64
C GLY A 230 -26.32 16.88 7.95
N ARG A 231 -25.75 15.75 8.40
CA ARG A 231 -26.14 15.05 9.63
C ARG A 231 -25.35 15.63 10.80
N THR A 232 -26.01 15.86 11.94
CA THR A 232 -25.34 16.39 13.15
C THR A 232 -24.26 15.43 13.66
N ILE A 233 -23.04 15.93 13.82
CA ILE A 233 -21.92 15.17 14.34
C ILE A 233 -22.13 14.93 15.85
N SER A 234 -21.86 13.71 16.30
CA SER A 234 -22.00 13.34 17.72
C SER A 234 -20.96 14.09 18.57
N LYS A 235 -21.37 14.61 19.74
CA LYS A 235 -20.45 15.25 20.70
C LYS A 235 -19.37 14.32 21.25
N ASN A 236 -19.51 13.01 21.05
CA ASN A 236 -18.54 11.99 21.44
C ASN A 236 -17.61 11.58 20.28
N TYR A 237 -17.77 12.17 19.10
CA TYR A 237 -16.91 11.96 17.94
C TYR A 237 -16.00 13.19 17.81
N THR A 238 -14.71 13.01 18.15
CA THR A 238 -13.77 14.13 18.34
C THR A 238 -12.94 14.46 17.09
N GLY A 239 -12.81 13.50 16.17
CA GLY A 239 -12.11 13.69 14.90
C GLY A 239 -12.14 12.45 14.01
N GLY A 240 -12.10 12.68 12.69
CA GLY A 240 -12.14 11.65 11.66
C GLY A 240 -12.85 12.10 10.38
N LEU A 241 -13.20 11.14 9.52
CA LEU A 241 -13.87 11.28 8.22
C LEU A 241 -15.02 12.31 8.19
N TYR A 242 -15.89 12.34 9.22
CA TYR A 242 -17.03 13.27 9.24
C TYR A 242 -16.64 14.74 9.45
N CYS A 243 -15.38 15.03 9.79
CA CYS A 243 -14.91 16.36 10.15
C CYS A 243 -13.91 16.98 9.16
N CYS A 244 -13.41 16.21 8.18
CA CYS A 244 -12.50 16.68 7.14
C CYS A 244 -12.99 16.29 5.74
N TYR A 245 -14.24 16.65 5.42
CA TYR A 245 -14.81 16.45 4.09
C TYR A 245 -14.43 17.57 3.12
N ASP A 246 -14.82 17.43 1.85
CA ASP A 246 -14.46 18.36 0.78
C ASP A 246 -14.82 19.82 1.11
N GLN A 247 -13.92 20.76 0.76
CA GLN A 247 -14.07 22.20 1.00
C GLN A 247 -14.10 22.64 2.48
N THR A 248 -13.91 21.73 3.45
CA THR A 248 -13.60 22.14 4.84
C THR A 248 -12.21 22.81 4.92
N GLN A 249 -11.95 23.53 6.00
CA GLN A 249 -10.66 24.20 6.22
C GLN A 249 -10.23 24.05 7.69
N CYS A 250 -9.03 23.48 7.90
CA CYS A 250 -8.40 23.40 9.20
C CYS A 250 -7.91 24.79 9.66
N GLN A 251 -8.02 25.05 10.96
CA GLN A 251 -7.69 26.32 11.60
C GLN A 251 -6.28 26.80 11.22
N LEU A 252 -6.20 28.00 10.64
CA LEU A 252 -4.95 28.68 10.32
C LEU A 252 -4.38 29.43 11.53
N LYS A 253 -3.06 29.64 11.51
CA LYS A 253 -2.39 30.61 12.38
C LYS A 253 -2.83 32.03 12.01
N GLU A 254 -3.01 32.87 13.02
CA GLU A 254 -3.44 34.26 12.83
C GLU A 254 -2.50 35.01 11.87
N GLY A 255 -3.08 35.71 10.89
CA GLY A 255 -2.34 36.44 9.86
C GLY A 255 -1.69 35.59 8.76
N PHE A 256 -1.75 34.24 8.82
CA PHE A 256 -1.19 33.41 7.76
C PHE A 256 -2.04 33.51 6.48
N ASN A 257 -1.43 34.03 5.41
CA ASN A 257 -1.94 33.97 4.06
C ASN A 257 -0.93 33.22 3.17
N GLY A 258 -1.42 32.44 2.22
CA GLY A 258 -0.60 31.67 1.30
C GLY A 258 -1.38 31.30 0.04
N GLU A 259 -0.65 31.08 -1.05
CA GLU A 259 -1.23 30.90 -2.38
C GLU A 259 -1.95 29.55 -2.52
N VAL A 260 -3.07 29.56 -3.26
CA VAL A 260 -3.74 28.34 -3.72
C VAL A 260 -2.86 27.66 -4.75
N ARG A 261 -2.45 26.42 -4.46
CA ARG A 261 -1.73 25.56 -5.39
C ARG A 261 -2.69 24.74 -6.24
N LYS A 262 -2.27 24.44 -7.46
CA LYS A 262 -2.94 23.52 -8.38
C LYS A 262 -2.12 22.22 -8.41
N LEU A 263 -2.70 21.16 -7.87
CA LEU A 263 -2.06 19.87 -7.63
C LEU A 263 -2.79 18.74 -8.35
N PHE A 264 -2.12 17.60 -8.47
CA PHE A 264 -2.57 16.44 -9.21
C PHE A 264 -2.09 15.17 -8.52
N LEU A 265 -2.82 14.05 -8.65
CA LEU A 265 -2.23 12.73 -8.43
C LEU A 265 -1.61 12.26 -9.74
N GLN A 266 -0.29 12.09 -9.76
CA GLN A 266 0.42 11.38 -10.82
C GLN A 266 0.52 9.91 -10.41
N TYR A 267 0.15 8.99 -11.30
CA TYR A 267 0.14 7.56 -11.01
C TYR A 267 0.69 6.73 -12.16
N THR A 268 1.45 5.69 -11.83
CA THR A 268 1.99 4.74 -12.79
C THR A 268 1.32 3.40 -12.56
N VAL A 269 0.71 2.87 -13.62
CA VAL A 269 0.08 1.54 -13.63
C VAL A 269 1.00 0.60 -14.38
N THR A 270 1.24 -0.58 -13.82
CA THR A 270 2.02 -1.65 -14.47
C THR A 270 1.15 -2.89 -14.63
N TRP A 271 1.14 -3.50 -15.81
CA TRP A 271 0.23 -4.59 -16.15
C TRP A 271 0.77 -5.55 -17.24
N LEU A 272 0.12 -6.70 -17.38
CA LEU A 272 0.25 -7.63 -18.50
C LEU A 272 -1.10 -7.74 -19.24
N ASP A 273 -1.07 -8.14 -20.51
CA ASP A 273 -2.28 -8.62 -21.17
C ASP A 273 -2.70 -9.96 -20.55
N TRP A 274 -4.00 -10.19 -20.36
CA TRP A 274 -4.47 -11.41 -19.70
C TRP A 274 -4.29 -12.65 -20.58
N THR A 275 -3.76 -13.73 -20.01
CA THR A 275 -3.68 -15.07 -20.61
C THR A 275 -3.87 -16.15 -19.56
N ASP A 276 -4.09 -17.40 -20.01
CA ASP A 276 -4.27 -18.57 -19.13
C ASP A 276 -3.01 -18.93 -18.30
N ALA A 277 -1.89 -18.23 -18.52
CA ALA A 277 -0.68 -18.32 -17.69
C ALA A 277 -0.74 -17.42 -16.44
N VAL A 278 -1.67 -16.47 -16.36
CA VAL A 278 -1.85 -15.59 -15.19
C VAL A 278 -2.79 -16.26 -14.19
N LEU A 279 -2.38 -16.31 -12.92
CA LEU A 279 -3.23 -16.75 -11.82
C LEU A 279 -4.00 -15.57 -11.21
N PRO A 280 -5.34 -15.54 -11.24
CA PRO A 280 -6.11 -14.48 -10.60
C PRO A 280 -5.93 -14.50 -9.09
N VAL A 281 -5.78 -13.32 -8.50
CA VAL A 281 -5.83 -13.13 -7.03
C VAL A 281 -7.09 -12.40 -6.60
N LYS A 282 -7.49 -12.72 -5.37
CA LYS A 282 -8.59 -12.14 -4.62
C LYS A 282 -8.06 -11.11 -3.63
N ILE A 283 -8.71 -9.95 -3.60
CA ILE A 283 -8.37 -8.82 -2.72
C ILE A 283 -9.24 -8.92 -1.47
N TYR A 284 -8.60 -9.00 -0.30
CA TYR A 284 -9.27 -8.92 1.01
C TYR A 284 -8.71 -7.74 1.79
N ILE A 285 -9.60 -6.84 2.22
CA ILE A 285 -9.29 -5.75 3.14
C ILE A 285 -9.99 -6.03 4.47
N PHE A 286 -9.21 -6.11 5.54
CA PHE A 286 -9.64 -6.22 6.93
C PHE A 286 -9.57 -4.85 7.61
N ASP A 287 -10.47 -4.65 8.57
CA ASP A 287 -10.59 -3.44 9.37
C ASP A 287 -10.62 -3.84 10.85
N VAL A 288 -9.68 -3.28 11.63
CA VAL A 288 -9.56 -3.62 13.06
C VAL A 288 -10.72 -3.08 13.92
N THR A 289 -11.64 -2.32 13.32
CA THR A 289 -12.89 -1.83 13.92
C THR A 289 -14.09 -2.76 13.73
N ASP A 290 -13.99 -3.79 12.87
CA ASP A 290 -15.06 -4.80 12.72
C ASP A 290 -15.26 -5.61 14.01
N THR A 291 -16.51 -5.70 14.41
CA THR A 291 -16.98 -6.38 15.63
C THR A 291 -17.96 -7.52 15.34
N ALA A 292 -18.31 -7.80 14.07
CA ALA A 292 -19.39 -8.75 13.76
C ALA A 292 -19.20 -10.14 14.40
N MET A 293 -17.98 -10.69 14.34
CA MET A 293 -17.65 -11.97 15.00
C MET A 293 -17.66 -11.92 16.54
N LEU A 294 -17.51 -10.75 17.16
CA LEU A 294 -17.55 -10.57 18.61
C LEU A 294 -18.99 -10.35 19.11
N ASP A 295 -19.78 -9.61 18.33
CA ASP A 295 -21.17 -9.28 18.63
C ASP A 295 -22.14 -10.42 18.27
N GLY A 296 -21.71 -11.37 17.42
CA GLY A 296 -22.55 -12.43 16.87
C GLY A 296 -23.43 -11.98 15.69
N ASN A 297 -23.09 -10.85 15.06
CA ASN A 297 -23.81 -10.28 13.93
C ASN A 297 -23.41 -10.95 12.61
N ALA A 298 -24.36 -11.01 11.67
CA ALA A 298 -24.10 -11.47 10.29
C ALA A 298 -23.49 -10.37 9.40
N ASP A 299 -23.77 -9.09 9.71
CA ASP A 299 -23.30 -7.94 8.96
C ASP A 299 -22.01 -7.37 9.55
N HIS A 300 -20.98 -7.20 8.72
CA HIS A 300 -19.68 -6.64 9.10
C HIS A 300 -19.79 -5.16 9.48
N SER A 301 -19.18 -4.77 10.59
CA SER A 301 -19.31 -3.43 11.21
C SER A 301 -18.08 -2.54 10.99
N CYS A 302 -17.37 -2.74 9.88
CA CYS A 302 -16.16 -2.02 9.49
C CYS A 302 -16.37 -0.49 9.39
N LYS A 303 -15.84 0.24 10.37
CA LYS A 303 -16.01 1.70 10.57
C LYS A 303 -14.91 2.53 9.90
N VAL A 304 -13.92 1.89 9.29
CA VAL A 304 -12.70 2.44 8.69
C VAL A 304 -11.72 3.04 9.70
N GLU A 305 -12.22 3.83 10.66
CA GLU A 305 -11.42 4.61 11.61
C GLU A 305 -11.84 4.39 13.07
N TYR A 306 -10.93 4.70 14.01
CA TYR A 306 -11.20 4.73 15.43
C TYR A 306 -10.39 5.83 16.15
N GLN A 307 -10.72 6.05 17.43
CA GLN A 307 -9.99 6.91 18.36
C GLN A 307 -9.05 6.03 19.19
N VAL A 308 -7.79 6.45 19.34
CA VAL A 308 -6.84 5.89 20.31
C VAL A 308 -6.77 6.85 21.48
N GLU A 309 -7.18 6.38 22.66
CA GLU A 309 -7.07 7.17 23.89
C GLU A 309 -5.63 7.32 24.35
N GLU A 310 -5.38 8.42 25.07
CA GLU A 310 -4.10 8.68 25.71
C GLU A 310 -3.88 7.73 26.91
N CYS A 311 -2.65 7.21 27.04
CA CYS A 311 -2.25 6.35 28.14
C CYS A 311 -2.32 7.07 29.50
N SER A 312 -2.63 6.31 30.54
CA SER A 312 -2.64 6.80 31.91
C SER A 312 -1.25 7.31 32.35
N PRO A 313 -1.19 8.15 33.41
CA PRO A 313 0.09 8.54 34.01
C PRO A 313 0.91 7.35 34.52
N GLU A 314 0.29 6.22 34.87
CA GLU A 314 0.95 5.00 35.34
C GLU A 314 1.57 4.21 34.18
N GLU A 315 0.84 3.99 33.09
CA GLU A 315 1.38 3.37 31.87
C GLU A 315 2.54 4.18 31.31
N ARG A 316 2.42 5.52 31.33
CA ARG A 316 3.47 6.45 30.91
C ARG A 316 4.70 6.40 31.82
N ALA A 317 4.53 6.35 33.14
CA ALA A 317 5.64 6.18 34.07
C ALA A 317 6.40 4.86 33.88
N ASN A 318 5.70 3.82 33.41
CA ASN A 318 6.27 2.51 33.10
C ASN A 318 6.75 2.36 31.64
N ASN A 319 6.56 3.37 30.78
CA ASN A 319 6.84 3.35 29.33
C ASN A 319 6.05 2.27 28.55
N VAL A 320 4.76 2.08 28.86
CA VAL A 320 3.86 1.08 28.24
C VAL A 320 2.69 1.75 27.48
N CYS A 321 2.93 2.93 26.90
CA CYS A 321 1.92 3.67 26.12
C CYS A 321 1.73 3.07 24.71
N THR A 322 1.20 1.85 24.64
CA THR A 322 0.83 1.17 23.38
C THR A 322 -0.63 0.74 23.42
N HIS A 323 -1.44 1.31 22.52
CA HIS A 323 -2.82 0.88 22.32
C HIS A 323 -2.87 -0.26 21.30
N VAL A 324 -3.35 -1.43 21.74
CA VAL A 324 -3.54 -2.62 20.91
C VAL A 324 -5.02 -2.78 20.59
N LYS A 325 -5.37 -2.86 19.31
CA LYS A 325 -6.73 -3.20 18.85
C LYS A 325 -6.70 -4.49 18.04
N THR A 326 -7.72 -5.32 18.20
CA THR A 326 -7.82 -6.63 17.55
C THR A 326 -9.21 -6.82 16.96
N ALA A 327 -9.29 -7.36 15.74
CA ALA A 327 -10.52 -7.82 15.10
C ALA A 327 -10.37 -9.27 14.62
N LYS A 328 -11.51 -9.93 14.37
CA LYS A 328 -11.56 -11.27 13.80
C LYS A 328 -12.57 -11.31 12.67
N ALA A 329 -12.20 -11.94 11.57
CA ALA A 329 -13.03 -12.10 10.40
C ALA A 329 -12.89 -13.51 9.82
N VAL A 330 -14.00 -14.08 9.34
CA VAL A 330 -14.00 -15.33 8.56
C VAL A 330 -13.54 -15.00 7.15
N LEU A 331 -12.50 -15.68 6.66
CA LEU A 331 -12.09 -15.58 5.27
C LEU A 331 -13.06 -16.40 4.39
N PRO A 332 -13.81 -15.78 3.45
CA PRO A 332 -14.83 -16.48 2.68
C PRO A 332 -14.30 -17.58 1.75
N ARG A 333 -13.08 -17.40 1.23
CA ARG A 333 -12.40 -18.33 0.31
C ARG A 333 -10.92 -18.39 0.67
N GLY A 334 -10.40 -19.59 0.89
CA GLY A 334 -9.01 -19.84 1.21
C GLY A 334 -8.10 -19.83 -0.02
N GLY A 335 -6.82 -20.10 0.20
CA GLY A 335 -5.81 -20.12 -0.84
C GLY A 335 -4.41 -19.88 -0.32
N ASP A 336 -3.51 -19.55 -1.25
CA ASP A 336 -2.18 -19.04 -0.94
C ASP A 336 -2.24 -17.52 -0.75
N ILE A 337 -1.82 -17.01 0.40
CA ILE A 337 -1.49 -15.59 0.54
C ILE A 337 -0.21 -15.36 -0.27
N VAL A 338 -0.22 -14.40 -1.19
CA VAL A 338 0.93 -14.07 -2.06
C VAL A 338 1.48 -12.67 -1.81
N PHE A 339 0.69 -11.82 -1.13
CA PHE A 339 1.02 -10.44 -0.76
C PHE A 339 0.25 -10.09 0.50
N GLY A 340 0.85 -9.30 1.39
CA GLY A 340 0.15 -8.70 2.53
C GLY A 340 0.80 -7.40 3.00
N VAL A 341 0.00 -6.41 3.37
CA VAL A 341 0.47 -5.13 3.92
C VAL A 341 -0.60 -4.50 4.81
N ALA A 342 -0.19 -3.73 5.82
CA ALA A 342 -1.12 -2.93 6.61
C ALA A 342 -1.11 -1.46 6.19
N HIS A 343 -2.17 -0.74 6.54
CA HIS A 343 -2.21 0.71 6.51
C HIS A 343 -2.56 1.26 7.89
N GLN A 344 -1.82 2.29 8.30
CA GLN A 344 -1.94 3.01 9.56
C GLN A 344 -1.62 4.50 9.32
N HIS A 345 -2.21 5.38 10.13
CA HIS A 345 -1.85 6.79 10.21
C HIS A 345 -0.69 7.03 11.18
N SER A 346 -0.08 8.22 11.14
CA SER A 346 0.96 8.67 12.07
C SER A 346 0.55 8.45 13.54
N GLY A 347 1.37 7.70 14.28
CA GLY A 347 1.03 7.13 15.59
C GLY A 347 1.03 5.59 15.56
N GLY A 348 0.78 4.98 14.40
CA GLY A 348 0.86 3.54 14.20
C GLY A 348 2.27 3.00 14.49
N SER A 349 2.34 1.84 15.14
CA SER A 349 3.59 1.15 15.49
C SER A 349 3.71 -0.24 14.85
N GLY A 350 2.82 -0.57 13.91
CA GLY A 350 2.79 -1.83 13.18
C GLY A 350 1.53 -2.66 13.42
N ALA A 351 1.22 -3.51 12.46
CA ALA A 351 0.08 -4.42 12.51
C ALA A 351 0.49 -5.82 12.06
N SER A 352 -0.27 -6.84 12.46
CA SER A 352 -0.05 -8.23 12.06
C SER A 352 -1.36 -8.97 11.80
N LEU A 353 -1.30 -9.97 10.93
CA LEU A 353 -2.40 -10.85 10.57
C LEU A 353 -2.02 -12.30 10.95
N HIS A 354 -2.90 -12.98 11.67
CA HIS A 354 -2.68 -14.32 12.22
C HIS A 354 -3.79 -15.28 11.78
N GLY A 355 -3.43 -16.55 11.59
CA GLY A 355 -4.37 -17.64 11.33
C GLY A 355 -5.13 -18.10 12.57
N GLN A 356 -6.09 -19.01 12.39
CA GLN A 356 -6.97 -19.45 13.47
C GLN A 356 -6.25 -20.24 14.59
N ASP A 357 -5.10 -20.82 14.28
CA ASP A 357 -4.18 -21.52 15.18
C ASP A 357 -3.16 -20.58 15.87
N GLY A 358 -3.20 -19.27 15.58
CA GLY A 358 -2.26 -18.28 16.07
C GLY A 358 -0.93 -18.21 15.29
N ARG A 359 -0.82 -18.85 14.11
CA ARG A 359 0.35 -18.68 13.25
C ARG A 359 0.38 -17.28 12.65
N LEU A 360 1.54 -16.62 12.67
CA LEU A 360 1.74 -15.36 11.96
C LEU A 360 1.67 -15.59 10.45
N LEU A 361 0.79 -14.87 9.75
CA LEU A 361 0.63 -14.90 8.29
C LEU A 361 1.40 -13.74 7.63
N CYS A 362 1.35 -12.56 8.25
CA CYS A 362 2.07 -11.37 7.83
C CYS A 362 2.24 -10.39 9.00
N GLU A 363 3.40 -9.73 9.08
CA GLU A 363 3.67 -8.58 9.95
C GLU A 363 4.07 -7.39 9.06
N SER A 364 3.49 -6.22 9.32
CA SER A 364 3.67 -5.02 8.52
C SER A 364 3.97 -3.82 9.42
N LEU A 365 5.18 -3.29 9.29
CA LEU A 365 5.75 -2.29 10.17
C LEU A 365 5.91 -0.94 9.45
N PRO A 366 5.65 0.20 10.12
CA PRO A 366 5.76 1.53 9.54
C PRO A 366 7.22 1.99 9.42
N THR A 367 7.52 2.60 8.28
CA THR A 367 8.72 3.39 8.03
C THR A 367 8.37 4.86 8.20
N TYR A 368 8.92 5.49 9.24
CA TYR A 368 8.77 6.92 9.49
C TYR A 368 9.88 7.72 8.80
N GLY A 369 9.53 8.88 8.24
CA GLY A 369 10.51 9.82 7.69
C GLY A 369 11.38 10.49 8.76
N THR A 370 12.47 11.11 8.32
CA THR A 370 13.54 11.66 9.19
C THR A 370 14.00 13.08 8.81
N GLY A 371 13.59 13.58 7.65
CA GLY A 371 13.95 14.87 7.07
C GLY A 371 12.72 15.70 6.66
N LYS A 372 12.81 16.35 5.49
CA LYS A 372 11.76 17.23 4.94
C LYS A 372 11.37 16.95 3.50
N GLU A 373 12.27 16.35 2.72
CA GLU A 373 12.03 16.03 1.31
C GLU A 373 10.83 15.10 1.15
N ALA A 374 10.17 15.15 -0.02
CA ALA A 374 9.05 14.29 -0.33
C ALA A 374 9.46 12.80 -0.24
N GLY A 375 8.75 12.04 0.61
CA GLY A 375 9.04 10.64 0.89
C GLY A 375 10.05 10.41 2.02
N ASN A 376 10.43 11.44 2.79
CA ASN A 376 11.25 11.29 4.00
C ASN A 376 10.83 12.30 5.09
N GLU A 377 9.55 12.63 5.20
CA GLU A 377 9.07 13.68 6.10
C GLU A 377 9.04 13.22 7.57
N ALA A 378 9.75 13.95 8.44
CA ALA A 378 9.81 13.65 9.86
C ALA A 378 8.42 13.61 10.52
N ASN A 379 8.15 12.53 11.27
CA ASN A 379 6.89 12.22 11.96
C ASN A 379 5.70 11.79 11.05
N TYR A 380 5.94 11.54 9.76
CA TYR A 380 4.97 10.92 8.86
C TYR A 380 5.35 9.47 8.55
N ILE A 381 4.36 8.59 8.38
CA ILE A 381 4.57 7.26 7.80
C ILE A 381 4.72 7.45 6.28
N VAL A 382 5.87 7.05 5.75
CA VAL A 382 6.25 7.17 4.33
C VAL A 382 6.37 5.81 3.63
N GLY A 383 6.23 4.72 4.38
CA GLY A 383 6.26 3.33 3.88
C GLY A 383 5.73 2.35 4.92
N MET A 384 5.24 1.20 4.47
CA MET A 384 4.87 0.03 5.29
C MET A 384 5.58 -1.21 4.73
N SER A 385 6.04 -2.11 5.60
CA SER A 385 6.73 -3.32 5.14
C SER A 385 5.74 -4.33 4.55
N THR A 386 5.90 -4.65 3.25
CA THR A 386 5.08 -5.64 2.53
C THR A 386 5.59 -7.07 2.74
N CYS A 387 4.70 -7.99 3.07
CA CYS A 387 4.96 -9.42 3.09
C CYS A 387 4.89 -10.04 1.69
N TYR A 388 6.00 -10.63 1.25
CA TYR A 388 6.09 -11.48 0.07
C TYR A 388 6.39 -12.92 0.48
N PRO A 389 5.38 -13.70 0.95
CA PRO A 389 5.55 -15.11 1.23
C PRO A 389 5.95 -15.89 -0.02
N LYS A 390 6.60 -17.05 0.16
CA LYS A 390 6.91 -17.93 -0.97
C LYS A 390 5.61 -18.56 -1.47
N PRO A 391 5.39 -18.69 -2.79
CA PRO A 391 4.23 -19.41 -3.32
C PRO A 391 4.08 -20.79 -2.66
N GLY A 392 2.89 -21.08 -2.13
CA GLY A 392 2.62 -22.31 -1.39
C GLY A 392 2.94 -22.31 0.10
N SER A 393 3.67 -21.31 0.65
CA SER A 393 4.18 -21.37 2.03
C SER A 393 3.28 -20.75 3.11
N VAL A 394 2.37 -19.84 2.73
CA VAL A 394 1.39 -19.23 3.65
C VAL A 394 -0.01 -19.51 3.13
N LYS A 395 -0.63 -20.56 3.66
CA LYS A 395 -1.96 -21.02 3.28
C LYS A 395 -3.00 -20.64 4.33
N VAL A 396 -4.21 -20.36 3.86
CA VAL A 396 -5.43 -20.10 4.64
C VAL A 396 -6.59 -20.91 4.06
N SER A 397 -7.50 -21.40 4.91
CA SER A 397 -8.59 -22.30 4.48
C SER A 397 -9.90 -21.56 4.19
N ASP A 398 -10.77 -22.14 3.36
CA ASP A 398 -12.17 -21.69 3.22
C ASP A 398 -12.85 -21.67 4.60
N GLY A 399 -13.35 -20.51 5.01
CA GLY A 399 -14.00 -20.33 6.30
C GLY A 399 -13.03 -20.20 7.50
N GLU A 400 -11.72 -20.05 7.28
CA GLU A 400 -10.77 -19.87 8.38
C GLU A 400 -10.93 -18.50 9.06
N VAL A 401 -10.90 -18.48 10.39
CA VAL A 401 -10.95 -17.23 11.18
C VAL A 401 -9.57 -16.58 11.24
N LEU A 402 -9.39 -15.47 10.54
CA LEU A 402 -8.18 -14.66 10.63
C LEU A 402 -8.31 -13.61 11.75
N THR A 403 -7.21 -13.34 12.44
CA THR A 403 -7.13 -12.35 13.52
C THR A 403 -6.18 -11.23 13.12
N GLN A 404 -6.70 -10.01 12.99
CA GLN A 404 -5.91 -8.81 12.73
C GLN A 404 -5.59 -8.11 14.06
N VAL A 405 -4.33 -7.70 14.25
CA VAL A 405 -3.89 -6.87 15.37
C VAL A 405 -3.28 -5.58 14.83
N SER A 406 -3.71 -4.42 15.35
CA SER A 406 -3.20 -3.08 15.02
C SER A 406 -2.66 -2.42 16.29
N ASN A 407 -1.39 -2.00 16.26
CA ASN A 407 -0.74 -1.32 17.38
C ASN A 407 -0.51 0.16 17.05
N TYR A 408 -0.74 1.01 18.04
CA TYR A 408 -0.47 2.45 18.00
C TYR A 408 0.25 2.87 19.28
N SER A 409 1.05 3.94 19.23
CA SER A 409 1.39 4.69 20.43
C SER A 409 0.12 5.31 21.03
N SER A 410 0.04 5.31 22.35
CA SER A 410 -0.94 6.08 23.13
C SER A 410 -0.29 7.18 23.98
N ASP A 411 0.95 7.59 23.65
CA ASP A 411 1.67 8.66 24.34
C ASP A 411 0.91 10.01 24.32
N ARG A 412 0.00 10.15 23.34
CA ARG A 412 -1.06 11.16 23.24
C ARG A 412 -2.31 10.52 22.65
N GLN A 413 -3.46 11.19 22.76
CA GLN A 413 -4.66 10.81 22.01
C GLN A 413 -4.47 11.01 20.49
N HIS A 414 -4.97 10.06 19.70
CA HIS A 414 -5.10 10.15 18.24
C HIS A 414 -6.57 9.95 17.81
N THR A 415 -7.00 10.70 16.79
CA THR A 415 -8.37 10.64 16.24
C THR A 415 -8.35 10.23 14.77
N GLY A 416 -9.47 9.71 14.26
CA GLY A 416 -9.58 9.28 12.87
C GLY A 416 -8.51 8.30 12.40
N VAL A 417 -7.96 7.44 13.28
CA VAL A 417 -6.86 6.54 12.90
C VAL A 417 -7.37 5.24 12.30
N MET A 418 -6.77 4.83 11.18
CA MET A 418 -7.11 3.58 10.50
C MET A 418 -6.26 2.42 11.01
N GLY A 419 -6.82 1.21 10.99
CA GLY A 419 -6.09 -0.02 11.24
C GLY A 419 -6.51 -1.06 10.23
N LEU A 420 -5.98 -0.97 9.01
CA LEU A 420 -6.39 -1.82 7.89
C LEU A 420 -5.32 -2.87 7.57
N PHE A 421 -5.74 -4.01 7.02
CA PHE A 421 -4.84 -5.03 6.48
C PHE A 421 -5.33 -5.49 5.12
N TYR A 422 -4.50 -5.32 4.09
CA TYR A 422 -4.74 -5.72 2.72
C TYR A 422 -3.95 -7.00 2.42
N ILE A 423 -4.59 -8.04 1.87
CA ILE A 423 -3.90 -9.23 1.36
C ILE A 423 -4.39 -9.61 -0.04
N LEU A 424 -3.51 -10.26 -0.80
CA LEU A 424 -3.85 -10.97 -2.02
C LEU A 424 -3.83 -12.48 -1.77
N VAL A 425 -4.96 -13.13 -2.03
CA VAL A 425 -5.11 -14.59 -1.93
C VAL A 425 -5.28 -15.17 -3.33
N ALA A 426 -4.42 -16.10 -3.72
CA ALA A 426 -4.65 -16.95 -4.88
C ALA A 426 -5.48 -18.15 -4.44
N GLU A 427 -6.76 -18.18 -4.82
CA GLU A 427 -7.63 -19.34 -4.56
C GLU A 427 -7.02 -20.62 -5.17
N PRO A 428 -7.21 -21.81 -4.56
CA PRO A 428 -6.79 -23.05 -5.17
C PRO A 428 -7.52 -23.21 -6.51
N GLN A 429 -6.78 -23.16 -7.62
CA GLN A 429 -7.35 -23.53 -8.90
C GLN A 429 -7.93 -24.94 -8.77
N GLN A 430 -9.23 -25.07 -9.04
CA GLN A 430 -9.76 -26.37 -9.42
C GLN A 430 -9.00 -26.79 -10.67
N GLN A 431 -8.11 -27.77 -10.54
CA GLN A 431 -7.73 -28.58 -11.67
C GLN A 431 -9.02 -29.21 -12.18
N THR A 432 -9.58 -28.64 -13.23
CA THR A 432 -10.51 -29.36 -14.10
C THR A 432 -9.78 -30.63 -14.49
N ALA A 433 -10.22 -31.76 -13.92
CA ALA A 433 -9.67 -33.05 -14.27
C ALA A 433 -9.71 -33.15 -15.81
N PRO A 434 -8.62 -33.54 -16.48
CA PRO A 434 -8.61 -33.62 -17.94
C PRO A 434 -9.79 -34.49 -18.35
N GLU A 435 -10.60 -34.00 -19.30
CA GLU A 435 -11.87 -34.64 -19.66
C GLU A 435 -11.65 -36.15 -19.84
N PRO A 436 -12.50 -37.01 -19.23
CA PRO A 436 -12.22 -38.43 -19.12
C PRO A 436 -12.16 -39.05 -20.52
N ALA A 437 -10.94 -39.25 -21.01
CA ALA A 437 -10.68 -39.78 -22.33
C ALA A 437 -11.40 -41.13 -22.48
N LEU A 438 -12.20 -41.26 -23.53
CA LEU A 438 -12.94 -42.48 -23.83
C LEU A 438 -11.96 -43.59 -24.23
N CYS A 439 -11.50 -44.32 -23.21
CA CYS A 439 -10.60 -45.46 -23.32
C CYS A 439 -11.40 -46.76 -23.49
N PHE A 440 -11.26 -47.39 -24.65
CA PHE A 440 -11.93 -48.66 -24.95
C PHE A 440 -10.98 -49.84 -24.71
N SER A 441 -11.48 -50.82 -23.95
CA SER A 441 -10.81 -52.09 -23.70
C SER A 441 -11.29 -53.14 -24.71
N PHE A 442 -10.33 -53.86 -25.30
CA PHE A 442 -10.47 -54.84 -26.40
C PHE A 442 -10.70 -54.27 -27.82
N PRO A 443 -10.09 -54.89 -28.86
CA PRO A 443 -9.05 -55.93 -28.79
C PRO A 443 -7.66 -55.37 -28.43
N VAL A 444 -7.46 -54.05 -28.51
CA VAL A 444 -6.26 -53.31 -28.10
C VAL A 444 -6.71 -52.10 -27.28
N PRO A 445 -6.06 -51.76 -26.15
CA PRO A 445 -6.40 -50.55 -25.41
C PRO A 445 -6.08 -49.29 -26.23
N TRP A 446 -7.06 -48.43 -26.43
CA TRP A 446 -6.89 -47.13 -27.08
C TRP A 446 -7.86 -46.11 -26.49
N CYS A 447 -7.43 -44.86 -26.42
CA CYS A 447 -8.21 -43.75 -25.86
C CYS A 447 -8.37 -42.65 -26.91
N LEU A 448 -9.59 -42.15 -27.07
CA LEU A 448 -9.83 -40.98 -27.92
C LEU A 448 -9.29 -39.71 -27.23
N PRO A 449 -8.53 -38.86 -27.94
CA PRO A 449 -8.23 -37.50 -27.46
C PRO A 449 -9.51 -36.71 -27.26
N ALA A 450 -9.61 -35.93 -26.17
CA ALA A 450 -10.83 -35.21 -25.78
C ALA A 450 -11.41 -34.30 -26.90
N TRP A 451 -10.56 -33.76 -27.76
CA TRP A 451 -10.97 -32.92 -28.91
C TRP A 451 -11.72 -33.67 -30.02
N MET A 452 -11.72 -35.01 -30.02
CA MET A 452 -12.53 -35.82 -30.94
C MET A 452 -13.93 -36.13 -30.40
N SER A 453 -14.11 -36.15 -29.08
CA SER A 453 -15.41 -36.42 -28.43
C SER A 453 -16.36 -35.22 -28.45
N SER A 454 -15.88 -34.01 -28.75
CA SER A 454 -16.67 -32.77 -28.71
C SER A 454 -17.69 -32.59 -29.85
N ASN A 455 -17.89 -33.59 -30.72
CA ASN A 455 -18.69 -33.52 -31.95
C ASN A 455 -19.42 -34.85 -32.28
N MET A 456 -19.84 -35.62 -31.25
CA MET A 456 -20.65 -36.84 -31.40
C MET A 456 -21.92 -36.78 -30.57
#